data_AF-A0A7X7X148-F1
#
_entry.id   AF-A0A7X7X148-F1
#
_cell.length_a   1.000
_cell.length_b   1.000
_cell.length_c   1.000
_cell.angle_alpha   90.00
_cell.angle_beta   90.00
_cell.angle_gamma   90.00
#
_symmetry.space_group_name_H-M   'P 1'
#
loop_
_entity.id
_entity.type
_entity.pdbx_description
1 polymer ?
#
loop_
_entity_poly.entity_id
_entity_poly.type
_entity_poly.pdbx_seq_one_letter_code
_entity_poly.pdbx_strand_id
1 'polypeptide(L)'
;MKRLILIIVIVILSIQYCFSQIPNGFWQEKTSIVSDKLLAGYTFSKDHKFEYSISEYDGLNPYIAFGGHYLIKGCRIYYMVSYIREKVGGKLCRNHIFMLNDSWAITDSKVVMKKLIPSAKATELIKIGKKYIILDGFKYYKIDN
;
A
#
# COMPACT_ATOMS: atom_id res chain seq x y z
N MET A 1 36.13 28.24 17.33
CA MET A 1 36.22 26.86 16.79
C MET A 1 35.26 25.88 17.45
N LYS A 2 35.30 25.65 18.78
CA LYS A 2 34.39 24.69 19.47
C LYS A 2 32.89 24.92 19.23
N ARG A 3 32.43 26.18 19.18
CA ARG A 3 31.02 26.53 18.92
C ARG A 3 30.55 26.24 17.48
N LEU A 4 31.44 26.36 16.49
CA LEU A 4 31.11 26.08 15.08
C LEU A 4 30.95 24.57 14.83
N ILE A 5 31.82 23.77 15.46
CA ILE A 5 31.77 22.31 15.40
C ILE A 5 30.46 21.80 16.02
N LEU A 6 30.02 22.39 17.14
CA LEU A 6 28.77 22.02 17.80
C LEU A 6 27.55 22.26 16.88
N ILE A 7 27.51 23.39 16.17
CA ILE A 7 26.41 23.73 15.24
C ILE A 7 26.39 22.75 14.06
N ILE A 8 27.56 22.44 13.48
CA ILE A 8 27.66 21.48 12.37
C ILE A 8 27.19 20.09 12.81
N VAL A 9 27.56 19.64 14.02
CA VAL A 9 27.11 18.37 14.58
C VAL A 9 25.60 18.34 14.80
N ILE A 10 24.99 19.42 15.30
CA ILE A 10 23.53 19.54 15.48
C ILE A 10 22.79 19.56 14.14
N VAL A 11 23.35 20.22 13.12
CA VAL A 11 22.79 20.23 11.76
C VAL A 11 22.88 18.84 11.12
N ILE A 12 23.98 18.11 11.28
CA ILE A 12 24.13 16.74 10.77
C ILE A 12 23.18 15.77 11.49
N LEU A 13 23.02 15.91 12.80
CA LEU A 13 22.10 15.09 13.60
C LEU A 13 20.61 15.35 13.27
N SER A 14 20.26 16.56 12.81
CA SER A 14 18.88 16.91 12.46
C SER A 14 18.48 16.49 11.03
N ILE A 15 19.42 16.08 10.19
CA ILE A 15 19.16 15.71 8.79
C ILE A 15 18.70 14.24 8.64
N GLN A 16 18.77 13.39 9.68
CA GLN A 16 18.45 11.97 9.55
C GLN A 16 17.25 11.52 10.40
N TYR A 17 16.08 12.09 10.15
CA TYR A 17 14.83 11.35 10.36
C TYR A 17 14.64 10.36 9.21
N CYS A 18 15.49 9.34 9.15
CA CYS A 18 15.27 8.21 8.26
C CYS A 18 14.26 7.28 8.94
N PHE A 19 13.02 7.30 8.49
CA PHE A 19 12.05 6.30 8.89
C PHE A 19 12.53 4.93 8.40
N SER A 20 12.79 4.00 9.31
CA SER A 20 13.16 2.62 8.96
C SER A 20 11.96 1.75 8.59
N GLN A 21 10.75 2.20 8.94
CA GLN A 21 9.50 1.47 8.71
C GLN A 21 8.29 2.42 8.57
N ILE A 22 7.26 1.96 7.87
CA ILE A 22 5.94 2.61 7.89
C ILE A 22 5.19 2.10 9.13
N PRO A 23 4.49 2.96 9.89
CA PRO A 23 3.68 2.50 11.00
C PRO A 23 2.64 1.48 10.55
N ASN A 24 2.54 0.39 11.31
CA ASN A 24 1.60 -0.69 11.01
C ASN A 24 0.15 -0.18 10.93
N GLY A 25 -0.62 -0.80 10.05
CA GLY A 25 -2.03 -0.51 9.85
C GLY A 25 -2.41 -0.44 8.38
N PHE A 26 -3.66 -0.08 8.14
CA PHE A 26 -4.21 0.15 6.83
C PHE A 26 -4.11 1.63 6.45
N TRP A 27 -3.63 1.87 5.24
CA TRP A 27 -3.41 3.18 4.64
C TRP A 27 -4.25 3.27 3.37
N GLN A 28 -5.38 3.97 3.47
CA GLN A 28 -6.41 4.01 2.43
C GLN A 28 -6.22 5.21 1.51
N GLU A 29 -6.50 5.05 0.22
CA GLU A 29 -6.52 6.16 -0.72
C GLU A 29 -7.62 7.19 -0.41
N LYS A 30 -7.40 8.44 -0.84
CA LYS A 30 -8.36 9.56 -0.89
C LYS A 30 -8.88 10.11 0.45
N THR A 31 -9.16 9.27 1.45
CA THR A 31 -9.81 9.68 2.71
C THR A 31 -9.35 8.85 3.91
N SER A 32 -9.37 9.48 5.09
CA SER A 32 -9.16 8.83 6.39
C SER A 32 -10.44 8.20 6.96
N ILE A 33 -11.59 8.38 6.31
CA ILE A 33 -12.86 7.76 6.70
C ILE A 33 -12.88 6.34 6.14
N VAL A 34 -13.23 5.36 6.98
CA VAL A 34 -13.37 3.95 6.57
C VAL A 34 -14.39 3.86 5.41
N SER A 35 -13.99 3.30 4.28
CA SER A 35 -14.84 3.17 3.09
C SER A 35 -15.25 1.72 2.82
N ASP A 36 -15.57 0.95 3.88
CA ASP A 36 -15.92 -0.48 3.77
C ASP A 36 -14.94 -1.32 2.93
N LYS A 37 -13.66 -0.91 2.89
CA LYS A 37 -12.59 -1.48 2.04
C LYS A 37 -12.81 -1.38 0.52
N LEU A 38 -13.77 -0.58 0.07
CA LEU A 38 -14.02 -0.36 -1.36
C LEU A 38 -12.89 0.45 -2.04
N LEU A 39 -12.19 1.29 -1.27
CA LEU A 39 -11.03 2.03 -1.76
C LEU A 39 -9.76 1.20 -1.67
N ALA A 40 -8.89 1.38 -2.66
CA ALA A 40 -7.58 0.77 -2.64
C ALA A 40 -6.73 1.28 -1.47
N GLY A 41 -5.72 0.51 -1.09
CA GLY A 41 -4.84 0.89 0.01
C GLY A 41 -3.78 -0.14 0.36
N TYR A 42 -2.83 0.30 1.16
CA TYR A 42 -1.74 -0.53 1.66
C TYR A 42 -2.00 -0.96 3.10
N THR A 43 -1.85 -2.25 3.38
CA THR A 43 -1.67 -2.77 4.73
C THR A 43 -0.19 -3.00 4.96
N PHE A 44 0.41 -2.28 5.91
CA PHE A 44 1.76 -2.56 6.39
C PHE A 44 1.67 -3.27 7.74
N SER A 45 2.42 -4.36 7.88
CA SER A 45 2.45 -5.16 9.10
C SER A 45 3.86 -5.25 9.69
N LYS A 46 3.95 -5.86 10.87
CA LYS A 46 5.23 -6.26 11.46
C LYS A 46 6.05 -7.09 10.47
N ASP A 47 7.36 -7.10 10.68
CA ASP A 47 8.34 -7.87 9.88
C ASP A 47 8.47 -7.41 8.43
N HIS A 48 8.28 -6.11 8.18
CA HIS A 48 8.51 -5.51 6.86
C HIS A 48 7.68 -6.15 5.74
N LYS A 49 6.45 -6.56 6.04
CA LYS A 49 5.50 -7.10 5.08
C LYS A 49 4.48 -6.05 4.68
N PHE A 50 4.00 -6.15 3.45
CA PHE A 50 2.93 -5.31 2.93
C PHE A 50 1.97 -6.10 2.05
N GLU A 51 0.74 -5.62 1.97
CA GLU A 51 -0.26 -6.03 0.99
C GLU A 51 -0.94 -4.77 0.44
N TYR A 52 -0.98 -4.61 -0.87
CA TYR A 52 -1.81 -3.62 -1.54
C TYR A 52 -3.13 -4.27 -1.92
N SER A 53 -4.24 -3.73 -1.42
CA SER A 53 -5.61 -4.11 -1.82
C SER A 53 -6.08 -3.18 -2.94
N ILE A 54 -6.59 -3.77 -4.00
CA ILE A 54 -7.14 -3.04 -5.14
C ILE A 54 -8.56 -2.58 -4.78
N SER A 55 -8.98 -1.45 -5.35
CA SER A 55 -10.32 -0.92 -5.14
C SER A 55 -11.38 -1.90 -5.64
N GLU A 56 -12.37 -2.18 -4.79
CA GLU A 56 -13.45 -3.12 -5.12
C GLU A 56 -14.54 -2.48 -5.98
N TYR A 57 -14.50 -1.18 -6.29
CA TYR A 57 -15.49 -0.54 -7.16
C TYR A 57 -15.55 -1.14 -8.57
N ASP A 58 -14.47 -1.79 -9.01
CA ASP A 58 -14.41 -2.55 -10.26
C ASP A 58 -14.80 -4.02 -10.02
N GLY A 59 -16.07 -4.33 -10.26
CA GLY A 59 -16.63 -5.68 -10.08
C GLY A 59 -16.07 -6.72 -11.07
N LEU A 60 -15.39 -6.30 -12.14
CA LEU A 60 -14.83 -7.19 -13.16
C LEU A 60 -13.33 -7.41 -12.98
N ASN A 61 -12.66 -6.65 -12.12
CA ASN A 61 -11.25 -6.86 -11.84
C ASN A 61 -11.04 -8.20 -11.14
N PRO A 62 -10.32 -9.16 -11.77
CA PRO A 62 -10.03 -10.43 -11.12
C PRO A 62 -8.98 -10.26 -10.03
N TYR A 63 -8.13 -9.23 -10.07
CA TYR A 63 -7.09 -9.02 -9.07
C TYR A 63 -7.65 -8.30 -7.86
N ILE A 64 -7.38 -8.84 -6.67
CA ILE A 64 -7.89 -8.31 -5.40
C ILE A 64 -6.77 -7.64 -4.61
N ALA A 65 -5.59 -8.23 -4.62
CA ALA A 65 -4.45 -7.72 -3.89
C ALA A 65 -3.12 -8.28 -4.42
N PHE A 66 -2.02 -7.65 -4.05
CA PHE A 66 -0.69 -8.23 -4.18
C PHE A 66 0.16 -7.85 -2.96
N GLY A 67 1.20 -8.61 -2.68
CA GLY A 67 2.01 -8.34 -1.51
C GLY A 67 3.35 -9.04 -1.48
N GLY A 68 4.05 -8.82 -0.37
CA GLY A 68 5.37 -9.36 -0.14
C GLY A 68 6.10 -8.58 0.95
N HIS A 69 7.38 -8.30 0.71
CA HIS A 69 8.23 -7.59 1.66
C HIS A 69 8.61 -6.21 1.15
N TYR A 70 8.87 -5.28 2.06
CA TYR A 70 9.36 -3.96 1.74
C TYR A 70 10.58 -3.59 2.57
N LEU A 71 11.36 -2.62 2.12
CA LEU A 71 12.47 -2.02 2.87
C LEU A 71 12.45 -0.51 2.64
N ILE A 72 12.80 0.28 3.65
CA ILE A 72 12.97 1.74 3.49
C ILE A 72 14.44 2.07 3.63
N LYS A 73 14.97 2.83 2.67
CA LYS A 73 16.32 3.41 2.74
C LYS A 73 16.25 4.87 2.30
N GLY A 74 16.52 5.80 3.23
CA GLY A 74 16.34 7.22 2.98
C GLY A 74 14.88 7.56 2.66
N CYS A 75 14.66 8.30 1.57
CA CYS A 75 13.32 8.70 1.10
C CYS A 75 12.74 7.73 0.07
N ARG A 76 13.17 6.47 0.05
CA ARG A 76 12.71 5.44 -0.89
C ARG A 76 12.22 4.21 -0.17
N ILE A 77 11.13 3.66 -0.67
CA ILE A 77 10.67 2.32 -0.35
C ILE A 77 11.04 1.37 -1.50
N TYR A 78 11.41 0.15 -1.15
CA TYR A 78 11.78 -0.93 -2.05
C TYR A 78 10.86 -2.10 -1.78
N TYR A 79 10.12 -2.55 -2.78
CA TYR A 79 9.23 -3.68 -2.68
C TYR A 79 9.84 -4.91 -3.32
N MET A 80 9.56 -6.06 -2.70
CA MET A 80 9.74 -7.38 -3.26
C MET A 80 8.38 -8.08 -3.20
N VAL A 81 7.63 -7.98 -4.30
CA VAL A 81 6.30 -8.58 -4.47
C VAL A 81 6.47 -10.06 -4.74
N SER A 82 5.96 -10.90 -3.86
CA SER A 82 6.10 -12.36 -3.92
C SER A 82 4.80 -13.10 -4.22
N TYR A 83 3.65 -12.41 -4.19
CA TYR A 83 2.37 -13.02 -4.51
C TYR A 83 1.35 -12.01 -5.05
N ILE A 84 0.35 -12.56 -5.75
CA ILE A 84 -0.89 -11.89 -6.17
C ILE A 84 -2.08 -12.72 -5.64
N ARG A 85 -3.15 -12.05 -5.24
CA ARG A 85 -4.44 -12.66 -4.91
C ARG A 85 -5.43 -12.32 -6.01
N GLU A 86 -6.03 -13.35 -6.60
CA GLU A 86 -6.96 -13.21 -7.72
C GLU A 86 -8.23 -14.03 -7.51
N LYS A 87 -9.34 -13.55 -8.07
CA LYS A 87 -10.62 -14.25 -8.21
C LYS A 87 -10.51 -15.20 -9.40
N VAL A 88 -10.71 -16.49 -9.15
CA VAL A 88 -10.70 -17.54 -10.18
C VAL A 88 -12.05 -18.25 -10.22
N GLY A 89 -12.53 -18.51 -11.44
CA GLY A 89 -13.86 -19.05 -11.68
C GLY A 89 -14.96 -18.03 -11.39
N GLY A 90 -16.12 -18.51 -10.96
CA GLY A 90 -17.30 -17.68 -10.70
C GLY A 90 -18.21 -17.52 -11.91
N LYS A 91 -19.15 -16.59 -11.80
CA LYS A 91 -20.15 -16.28 -12.83
C LYS A 91 -20.23 -14.78 -13.03
N LEU A 92 -20.51 -14.40 -14.27
CA LEU A 92 -20.84 -13.03 -14.61
C LEU A 92 -22.30 -12.75 -14.22
N CYS A 93 -22.54 -11.69 -13.45
CA CYS A 93 -23.89 -11.26 -13.08
C CYS A 93 -24.02 -9.74 -13.02
N ARG A 94 -25.27 -9.26 -12.94
CA ARG A 94 -25.58 -7.86 -12.63
C ARG A 94 -25.56 -7.66 -11.12
N ASN A 95 -24.81 -6.67 -10.65
CA ASN A 95 -24.71 -6.27 -9.27
C ASN A 95 -24.64 -4.74 -9.16
N HIS A 96 -25.65 -4.15 -8.53
CA HIS A 96 -25.84 -2.71 -8.41
C HIS A 96 -24.80 -2.02 -7.50
N ILE A 97 -24.04 -2.78 -6.72
CA ILE A 97 -22.96 -2.24 -5.87
C ILE A 97 -21.76 -1.80 -6.74
N PHE A 98 -21.48 -2.50 -7.84
CA PHE A 98 -20.29 -2.31 -8.67
C PHE A 98 -20.59 -1.47 -9.90
N MET A 99 -20.68 -0.15 -9.75
CA MET A 99 -21.20 0.73 -10.81
C MET A 99 -20.20 1.05 -11.95
N LEU A 100 -18.91 0.72 -11.80
CA LEU A 100 -17.89 1.14 -12.78
C LEU A 100 -18.00 0.45 -14.15
N ASN A 101 -18.56 -0.77 -14.22
CA ASN A 101 -18.65 -1.55 -15.45
C ASN A 101 -20.10 -1.85 -15.84
N ASP A 102 -20.95 -0.83 -15.87
CA ASP A 102 -22.40 -1.01 -16.12
C ASP A 102 -22.98 -2.09 -15.19
N SER A 103 -22.66 -2.05 -13.90
CA SER A 103 -23.13 -3.03 -12.91
C SER A 103 -22.79 -4.50 -13.21
N TRP A 104 -21.87 -4.81 -14.12
CA TRP A 104 -21.38 -6.17 -14.30
C TRP A 104 -20.32 -6.51 -13.25
N ALA A 105 -20.40 -7.73 -12.70
CA ALA A 105 -19.45 -8.22 -11.71
C ALA A 105 -19.22 -9.73 -11.82
N ILE A 106 -18.05 -10.17 -11.33
CA ILE A 106 -17.75 -11.58 -11.10
C ILE A 106 -18.18 -11.95 -9.67
N THR A 107 -19.12 -12.88 -9.55
CA THR A 107 -19.58 -13.44 -8.26
C THR A 107 -19.27 -14.92 -8.16
N ASP A 108 -19.39 -15.48 -6.96
CA ASP A 108 -19.11 -16.90 -6.66
C ASP A 108 -17.70 -17.38 -7.05
N SER A 109 -16.77 -16.43 -7.20
CA SER A 109 -15.36 -16.72 -7.48
C SER A 109 -14.66 -17.23 -6.23
N LYS A 110 -13.65 -18.07 -6.40
CA LYS A 110 -12.73 -18.44 -5.32
C LYS A 110 -11.52 -17.51 -5.34
N VAL A 111 -11.09 -17.04 -4.18
CA VAL A 111 -9.84 -16.28 -4.06
C VAL A 111 -8.67 -17.25 -4.00
N VAL A 112 -7.76 -17.12 -4.95
CA VAL A 112 -6.53 -17.92 -5.04
C VAL A 112 -5.33 -17.01 -4.84
N MET A 113 -4.33 -17.50 -4.12
CA MET A 113 -3.03 -16.84 -4.00
C MET A 113 -2.05 -17.48 -4.99
N LYS A 114 -1.55 -16.67 -5.91
CA LYS A 114 -0.54 -17.05 -6.89
C LYS A 114 0.81 -16.51 -6.46
N LYS A 115 1.77 -17.42 -6.22
CA LYS A 115 3.17 -17.06 -5.92
C LYS A 115 3.85 -16.55 -7.19
N LEU A 116 4.63 -15.47 -7.08
CA LEU A 116 5.47 -14.94 -8.14
C LEU A 116 6.87 -15.53 -8.05
N ILE A 117 7.34 -16.11 -9.17
CA ILE A 117 8.68 -16.69 -9.29
C ILE A 117 9.25 -16.27 -10.65
N PRO A 118 10.25 -15.36 -10.70
CA PRO A 118 10.84 -14.67 -9.56
C PRO A 118 9.91 -13.61 -8.95
N SER A 119 10.19 -13.18 -7.72
CA SER A 119 9.51 -12.03 -7.12
C SER A 119 9.72 -10.77 -7.95
N ALA A 120 8.68 -9.97 -8.14
CA ALA A 120 8.79 -8.67 -8.80
C ALA A 120 9.41 -7.65 -7.83
N LYS A 121 10.28 -6.78 -8.35
CA LYS A 121 10.94 -5.73 -7.57
C LYS A 121 10.49 -4.36 -8.05
N ALA A 122 10.17 -3.47 -7.13
CA ALA A 122 9.78 -2.09 -7.43
C ALA A 122 10.39 -1.13 -6.41
N THR A 123 10.52 0.14 -6.78
CA THR A 123 10.96 1.20 -5.87
C THR A 123 10.29 2.51 -6.22
N GLU A 124 9.97 3.29 -5.19
CA GLU A 124 9.29 4.57 -5.33
C GLU A 124 9.73 5.53 -4.23
N LEU A 125 9.45 6.82 -4.45
CA LEU A 125 9.67 7.84 -3.42
C LEU A 125 8.60 7.74 -2.34
N ILE A 126 9.04 7.86 -1.09
CA ILE A 126 8.15 7.86 0.07
C ILE A 126 8.31 9.14 0.88
N LYS A 127 7.17 9.68 1.35
CA LYS A 127 7.10 10.65 2.44
C LYS A 127 6.15 10.14 3.51
N ILE A 128 6.59 10.15 4.76
CA ILE A 128 5.80 9.69 5.90
C ILE A 128 5.41 10.91 6.74
N GLY A 129 4.11 11.16 6.83
CA GLY A 129 3.51 12.13 7.74
C GLY A 129 2.88 11.45 8.95
N LYS A 130 2.31 12.24 9.87
CA LYS A 130 1.72 11.74 11.12
C LYS A 130 0.50 10.82 10.90
N LYS A 131 -0.36 11.15 9.93
CA LYS A 131 -1.59 10.43 9.59
C LYS A 131 -1.72 10.10 8.10
N TYR A 132 -0.66 10.29 7.34
CA TYR A 132 -0.65 9.97 5.91
C TYR A 132 0.73 9.50 5.47
N ILE A 133 0.77 8.74 4.39
CA ILE A 133 1.98 8.47 3.61
C ILE A 133 1.75 8.97 2.18
N ILE A 134 2.83 9.31 1.49
CA ILE A 134 2.82 9.60 0.05
C ILE A 134 3.75 8.61 -0.62
N LEU A 135 3.25 7.89 -1.61
CA LEU A 135 3.93 6.89 -2.42
C LEU A 135 3.78 7.30 -3.90
N ASP A 136 4.88 7.61 -4.59
CA ASP A 136 4.89 8.12 -5.97
C ASP A 136 3.87 9.26 -6.24
N GLY A 137 3.70 10.15 -5.27
CA GLY A 137 2.80 11.30 -5.34
C GLY A 137 1.36 11.01 -4.91
N PHE A 138 0.98 9.74 -4.77
CA PHE A 138 -0.33 9.34 -4.25
C PHE A 138 -0.35 9.37 -2.73
N LYS A 139 -1.37 10.03 -2.17
CA LYS A 139 -1.53 10.19 -0.73
C LYS A 139 -2.48 9.14 -0.16
N TYR A 140 -2.01 8.43 0.85
CA TYR A 140 -2.78 7.43 1.59
C TYR A 140 -2.93 7.90 3.04
N TYR A 141 -4.12 7.75 3.60
CA TYR A 141 -4.44 8.15 4.97
C TYR A 141 -4.47 6.93 5.88
N LYS A 142 -3.91 7.08 7.08
CA LYS A 142 -4.01 6.02 8.09
C LYS A 142 -5.46 5.91 8.54
N ILE A 143 -5.99 4.70 8.51
CA ILE A 143 -7.29 4.38 9.11
C ILE A 143 -7.03 4.00 10.58
N ASP A 144 -7.54 4.84 11.48
CA ASP A 144 -7.56 4.59 12.92
C ASP A 144 -8.84 3.79 13.21
N ASN A 145 -8.70 2.53 13.64
CA ASN A 145 -9.82 1.72 14.14
C ASN A 145 -10.11 2.05 15.61
#